data_AF-N8WXI4-F1
#
_entry.id   AF-N8WXI4-F1
#
_cell.length_a   1.000
_cell.length_b   1.000
_cell.length_c   1.000
_cell.angle_alpha   90.00
_cell.angle_beta   90.00
_cell.angle_gamma   90.00
#
_symmetry.space_group_name_H-M   'P 1'
#
loop_
_entity.id
_entity.type
_entity.pdbx_description
1 polymer ?
#
loop_
_entity_poly.entity_id
_entity_poly.type
_entity_poly.pdbx_seq_one_letter_code
_entity_poly.pdbx_strand_id
1 'polypeptide(L)'
;MHISIKTKVNKKYFLAFSFSILFALFIALVPWTDLRSSPYYDRANYVYFMDEVVNKTHWFDFDGLLTKILNEWGWHKFLSFTTETLGLSSGPIIFFITFLSVFTASMFLSKRYSIASILLLINPLYVDFVASQLRLAFAMSIIFIGYYFYRKKNFIYIPILASTPFIHTSAVLFIFIIGVSLVISNIKSIPAQIKTVISMLVGFIVAAVTGPLMASILTNLEDRRAEYSDMSSPLLYMIFWLVIYLYLLFKGLFEKQDKQFSFYIAISILSIVFLNTIMSGYSSRFLAACFPFVIAALIEIKGKEKSILFLSYIAYTTMLWFFWFT
;
A
#
# COMPACT_ATOMS: atom_id res chain seq x y z
N MET A 1 16.21 -24.55 39.75
CA MET A 1 16.90 -23.53 38.93
C MET A 1 15.84 -22.57 38.37
N HIS A 2 15.59 -21.44 39.05
CA HIS A 2 14.57 -20.47 38.62
C HIS A 2 15.18 -19.55 37.57
N ILE A 3 14.91 -19.81 36.29
CA ILE A 3 15.24 -18.88 35.21
C ILE A 3 14.20 -17.76 35.24
N SER A 4 14.49 -16.71 36.00
CA SER A 4 13.73 -15.47 35.97
C SER A 4 14.04 -14.74 34.65
N ILE A 5 13.22 -14.99 33.61
CA ILE A 5 13.25 -14.19 32.38
C ILE A 5 12.67 -12.81 32.71
N LYS A 6 13.53 -11.85 33.08
CA LYS A 6 13.15 -10.43 33.17
C LYS A 6 13.07 -9.84 31.77
N THR A 7 11.98 -10.10 31.05
CA THR A 7 11.66 -9.33 29.84
C THR A 7 11.16 -7.94 30.24
N LYS A 8 12.06 -6.96 30.29
CA LYS A 8 11.64 -5.55 30.32
C LYS A 8 10.99 -5.22 28.97
N VAL A 9 9.67 -5.38 28.88
CA VAL A 9 8.89 -4.93 27.73
C VAL A 9 9.01 -3.41 27.65
N ASN A 10 9.50 -2.91 26.52
CA ASN A 10 9.60 -1.47 26.31
C ASN A 10 8.18 -0.88 26.20
N LYS A 11 7.79 -0.06 27.17
CA LYS A 11 6.47 0.58 27.28
C LYS A 11 6.03 1.27 25.99
N LYS A 12 6.94 1.95 25.27
CA LYS A 12 6.61 2.61 23.99
C LYS A 12 6.17 1.59 22.93
N TYR A 13 6.90 0.49 22.79
CA TYR A 13 6.58 -0.55 21.80
C TYR A 13 5.31 -1.32 22.16
N PHE A 14 5.09 -1.56 23.46
CA PHE A 14 3.85 -2.16 23.94
C PHE A 14 2.64 -1.28 23.62
N LEU A 15 2.70 0.02 23.97
CA LEU A 15 1.61 0.95 23.65
C LEU A 15 1.38 1.06 22.14
N ALA A 16 2.44 1.19 21.34
CA ALA A 16 2.31 1.20 19.88
C ALA A 16 1.59 -0.05 19.35
N PHE A 17 1.92 -1.23 19.89
CA PHE A 17 1.27 -2.50 19.55
C PHE A 17 -0.21 -2.52 19.97
N SER A 18 -0.51 -2.23 21.23
CA SER A 18 -1.88 -2.22 21.75
C SER A 18 -2.78 -1.25 20.99
N PHE A 19 -2.33 0.00 20.77
CA PHE A 19 -3.10 0.99 20.02
C PHE A 19 -3.25 0.61 18.55
N SER A 20 -2.25 -0.02 17.92
CA SER A 20 -2.37 -0.50 16.55
C SER A 20 -3.39 -1.63 16.43
N ILE A 21 -3.49 -2.52 17.42
CA ILE A 21 -4.55 -3.55 17.48
C ILE A 21 -5.91 -2.90 17.64
N LEU A 22 -6.09 -2.02 18.62
CA LEU A 22 -7.38 -1.37 18.89
C LEU A 22 -7.85 -0.57 17.67
N PHE A 23 -6.93 0.16 17.02
CA PHE A 23 -7.23 0.91 15.81
C PHE A 23 -7.58 0.00 14.63
N ALA A 24 -6.83 -1.08 14.41
CA ALA A 24 -7.14 -2.04 13.35
C ALA A 24 -8.47 -2.76 13.57
N LEU A 25 -8.80 -3.11 14.82
CA LEU A 25 -10.11 -3.66 15.19
C LEU A 25 -11.22 -2.64 14.90
N PHE A 26 -11.05 -1.38 15.32
CA PHE A 26 -12.01 -0.33 15.04
C PHE A 26 -12.27 -0.21 13.53
N ILE A 27 -11.22 -0.08 12.71
CA ILE A 27 -11.40 0.04 11.26
C ILE A 27 -12.01 -1.24 10.66
N ALA A 28 -11.61 -2.44 11.09
CA ALA A 28 -12.13 -3.69 10.52
C ALA A 28 -13.58 -4.01 10.90
N LEU A 29 -14.06 -3.50 12.05
CA LEU A 29 -15.44 -3.71 12.53
C LEU A 29 -16.43 -2.69 11.99
N VAL A 30 -15.97 -1.51 11.56
CA VAL A 30 -16.87 -0.50 10.99
C VAL A 30 -17.38 -0.98 9.63
N PRO A 31 -18.72 -0.98 9.40
CA PRO A 31 -19.30 -1.40 8.13
C PRO A 31 -19.17 -0.28 7.09
N TRP A 32 -17.95 -0.04 6.59
CA TRP A 32 -17.66 1.05 5.64
C TRP A 32 -18.52 1.03 4.38
N THR A 33 -19.01 -0.15 3.99
CA THR A 33 -19.91 -0.33 2.85
C THR A 33 -21.27 0.27 3.05
N ASP A 34 -21.79 0.20 4.28
CA ASP A 34 -23.12 0.65 4.62
C ASP A 34 -23.12 2.16 4.85
N LEU A 35 -21.94 2.70 5.18
CA LEU A 35 -21.71 4.12 5.36
C LEU A 35 -21.40 4.86 4.05
N ARG A 36 -21.08 4.15 2.96
CA ARG A 36 -20.72 4.78 1.69
C ARG A 36 -21.97 5.04 0.85
N SER A 37 -22.04 6.20 0.19
CA SER A 37 -23.15 6.55 -0.72
C SER A 37 -23.19 5.74 -2.02
N SER A 38 -22.11 5.02 -2.33
CA SER A 38 -21.91 4.26 -3.57
C SER A 38 -21.41 2.83 -3.32
N PRO A 39 -21.76 1.85 -4.16
CA PRO A 39 -21.34 0.46 -3.98
C PRO A 39 -19.85 0.27 -4.28
N TYR A 40 -19.25 -0.68 -3.59
CA TYR A 40 -17.89 -1.16 -3.87
C TYR A 40 -17.93 -2.30 -4.89
N TYR A 41 -17.82 -1.97 -6.18
CA TYR A 41 -17.85 -2.97 -7.26
C TYR A 41 -16.80 -4.08 -7.09
N ASP A 42 -15.55 -3.71 -6.79
CA ASP A 42 -14.46 -4.69 -6.58
C ASP A 42 -14.75 -5.60 -5.38
N ARG A 43 -15.31 -5.06 -4.29
CA ARG A 43 -15.66 -5.84 -3.09
C ARG A 43 -16.79 -6.82 -3.36
N ALA A 44 -17.82 -6.39 -4.09
CA ALA A 44 -18.94 -7.27 -4.46
C ALA A 44 -18.47 -8.48 -5.26
N ASN A 45 -17.53 -8.28 -6.19
CA ASN A 45 -16.90 -9.37 -6.93
C ASN A 45 -16.13 -10.33 -6.01
N TYR A 46 -15.43 -9.82 -5.00
CA TYR A 46 -14.76 -10.67 -4.01
C TYR A 46 -15.75 -11.47 -3.15
N VAL A 47 -16.83 -10.84 -2.68
CA VAL A 47 -17.87 -11.50 -1.89
C VAL A 47 -18.49 -12.63 -2.70
N TYR A 48 -18.94 -12.35 -3.93
CA TYR A 48 -19.46 -13.36 -4.84
C TYR A 48 -18.46 -14.49 -5.08
N PHE A 49 -17.20 -14.17 -5.36
CA PHE A 49 -16.18 -15.18 -5.60
C PHE A 49 -15.88 -16.04 -4.36
N MET A 50 -15.94 -15.47 -3.16
CA MET A 50 -15.71 -16.21 -1.91
C MET A 50 -16.87 -17.14 -1.59
N ASP A 51 -18.10 -16.62 -1.68
CA ASP A 51 -19.30 -17.27 -1.16
C ASP A 51 -19.97 -18.20 -2.19
N GLU A 52 -19.94 -17.85 -3.48
CA GLU A 52 -20.71 -18.56 -4.52
C GLU A 52 -19.85 -19.44 -5.44
N VAL A 53 -18.58 -19.09 -5.63
CA VAL A 53 -17.72 -19.80 -6.59
C VAL A 53 -17.06 -21.03 -5.96
N VAL A 54 -17.40 -22.20 -6.49
CA VAL A 54 -16.78 -23.49 -6.16
C VAL A 54 -15.51 -23.71 -6.99
N ASN A 55 -14.56 -24.49 -6.47
CA ASN A 55 -13.33 -24.89 -7.17
C ASN A 55 -12.46 -23.70 -7.59
N LYS A 56 -12.06 -22.88 -6.61
CA LYS A 56 -11.36 -21.59 -6.83
C LYS A 56 -10.02 -21.71 -7.56
N THR A 57 -9.44 -22.90 -7.66
CA THR A 57 -8.16 -23.17 -8.35
C THR A 57 -8.29 -23.83 -9.72
N HIS A 58 -9.50 -24.18 -10.19
CA HIS A 58 -9.68 -24.87 -11.47
C HIS A 58 -9.87 -23.93 -12.67
N TRP A 59 -9.99 -22.62 -12.41
CA TRP A 59 -10.24 -21.61 -13.42
C TRP A 59 -8.99 -21.22 -14.24
N PHE A 60 -7.80 -21.61 -13.78
CA PHE A 60 -6.53 -21.25 -14.40
C PHE A 60 -5.57 -22.43 -14.45
N ASP A 61 -4.70 -22.41 -15.45
CA ASP A 61 -3.50 -23.23 -15.47
C ASP A 61 -2.45 -22.67 -14.49
N PHE A 62 -1.93 -23.55 -13.64
CA PHE A 62 -0.93 -23.26 -12.62
C PHE A 62 0.29 -24.19 -12.74
N ASP A 63 0.54 -24.81 -13.89
CA ASP A 63 1.62 -25.79 -14.05
C ASP A 63 3.02 -25.13 -14.01
N GLY A 64 3.15 -23.91 -14.52
CA GLY A 64 4.39 -23.13 -14.57
C GLY A 64 4.57 -22.12 -13.42
N LEU A 65 5.82 -21.74 -13.13
CA LEU A 65 6.11 -20.66 -12.18
C LEU A 65 5.54 -19.31 -12.64
N LEU A 66 5.69 -19.00 -13.94
CA LEU A 66 5.19 -17.77 -14.53
C LEU A 66 3.65 -17.72 -14.47
N THR A 67 2.97 -18.80 -14.84
CA THR A 67 1.51 -18.88 -14.79
C THR A 67 1.00 -18.77 -13.35
N LYS A 68 1.69 -19.35 -12.36
CA LYS A 68 1.37 -19.13 -10.93
C LYS A 68 1.45 -17.67 -10.48
N ILE A 69 2.38 -16.88 -11.02
CA ILE A 69 2.53 -15.47 -10.68
C ILE A 69 1.50 -14.60 -11.41
N LEU A 70 1.30 -14.84 -12.72
CA LEU A 70 0.33 -14.10 -13.54
C LEU A 70 -1.11 -14.36 -13.08
N ASN A 71 -1.43 -15.62 -12.78
CA ASN A 71 -2.75 -16.03 -12.29
C ASN A 71 -2.90 -15.95 -10.77
N GLU A 72 -1.94 -15.33 -10.07
CA GLU A 72 -2.03 -15.03 -8.63
C GLU A 72 -2.42 -16.27 -7.79
N TRP A 73 -1.74 -17.40 -8.04
CA TRP A 73 -2.03 -18.71 -7.45
C TRP A 73 -2.15 -18.69 -5.92
N GLY A 74 -1.29 -17.93 -5.24
CA GLY A 74 -1.29 -17.81 -3.78
C GLY A 74 -2.57 -17.19 -3.24
N TRP A 75 -3.17 -16.24 -3.97
CA TRP A 75 -4.49 -15.71 -3.64
C TRP A 75 -5.59 -16.78 -3.76
N HIS A 76 -5.60 -17.52 -4.87
CA HIS A 76 -6.57 -18.59 -5.09
C HIS A 76 -6.44 -19.71 -4.06
N LYS A 77 -5.23 -20.09 -3.68
CA LYS A 77 -4.99 -21.07 -2.61
C LYS A 77 -5.40 -20.57 -1.24
N PHE A 78 -5.14 -19.29 -0.93
CA PHE A 78 -5.62 -18.69 0.32
C PHE A 78 -7.15 -18.73 0.41
N LEU A 79 -7.86 -18.38 -0.68
CA LEU A 79 -9.32 -18.42 -0.70
C LEU A 79 -9.88 -19.85 -0.66
N SER A 80 -9.30 -20.80 -1.41
CA SER A 80 -9.70 -22.21 -1.34
C SER A 80 -9.51 -22.77 0.07
N PHE A 81 -8.36 -22.52 0.70
CA PHE A 81 -8.12 -22.97 2.08
C PHE A 81 -9.13 -22.37 3.07
N THR A 82 -9.38 -21.06 3.00
CA THR A 82 -10.29 -20.39 3.95
C THR A 82 -11.76 -20.74 3.74
N THR A 83 -12.22 -20.85 2.49
CA THR A 83 -13.64 -21.12 2.18
C THR A 83 -13.96 -22.61 2.12
N GLU A 84 -13.13 -23.42 1.46
CA GLU A 84 -13.41 -24.84 1.20
C GLU A 84 -12.87 -25.74 2.32
N THR A 85 -11.72 -25.40 2.93
CA THR A 85 -11.15 -26.22 4.03
C THR A 85 -11.63 -25.77 5.41
N LEU A 86 -11.68 -24.47 5.67
CA LEU A 86 -12.12 -23.93 6.97
C LEU A 86 -13.62 -23.61 7.02
N GLY A 87 -14.33 -23.59 5.88
CA GLY A 87 -15.76 -23.30 5.84
C GLY A 87 -16.12 -21.85 6.18
N LEU A 88 -15.19 -20.91 6.02
CA LEU A 88 -15.43 -19.49 6.31
C LEU A 88 -16.17 -18.80 5.16
N SER A 89 -17.12 -17.94 5.49
CA SER A 89 -17.72 -17.00 4.53
C SER A 89 -16.83 -15.77 4.29
N SER A 90 -17.22 -14.92 3.34
CA SER A 90 -16.52 -13.69 2.99
C SER A 90 -16.29 -12.75 4.18
N GLY A 91 -17.24 -12.67 5.12
CA GLY A 91 -17.17 -11.75 6.29
C GLY A 91 -15.89 -11.89 7.12
N PRO A 92 -15.61 -13.05 7.74
CA PRO A 92 -14.38 -13.30 8.48
C PRO A 92 -13.09 -13.10 7.67
N ILE A 93 -13.09 -13.44 6.38
CA ILE A 93 -11.93 -13.29 5.49
C ILE A 93 -11.64 -11.81 5.24
N ILE A 94 -12.66 -11.02 4.90
CA ILE A 94 -12.56 -9.57 4.70
C ILE A 94 -12.08 -8.90 6.00
N PHE A 95 -12.70 -9.25 7.13
CA PHE A 95 -12.30 -8.75 8.45
C PHE A 95 -10.81 -8.99 8.71
N PHE A 96 -10.33 -10.21 8.48
CA PHE A 96 -8.92 -10.57 8.69
C PHE A 96 -7.98 -9.75 7.80
N ILE A 97 -8.29 -9.61 6.50
CA ILE A 97 -7.47 -8.84 5.56
C ILE A 97 -7.42 -7.37 5.98
N THR A 98 -8.58 -6.74 6.19
CA THR A 98 -8.66 -5.34 6.60
C THR A 98 -7.93 -5.10 7.92
N PHE A 99 -8.15 -5.97 8.92
CA PHE A 99 -7.44 -5.92 10.19
C PHE A 99 -5.92 -5.99 9.99
N LEU A 100 -5.42 -6.98 9.23
CA LEU A 100 -3.99 -7.17 9.04
C LEU A 100 -3.33 -6.00 8.30
N SER A 101 -3.97 -5.48 7.26
CA SER A 101 -3.50 -4.32 6.50
C SER A 101 -3.41 -3.07 7.38
N VAL A 102 -4.47 -2.75 8.12
CA VAL A 102 -4.49 -1.57 9.01
C VAL A 102 -3.51 -1.75 10.17
N PHE A 103 -3.43 -2.95 10.76
CA PHE A 103 -2.52 -3.25 11.87
C PHE A 103 -1.06 -3.04 11.45
N THR A 104 -0.65 -3.61 10.32
CA THR A 104 0.74 -3.52 9.84
C THR A 104 1.13 -2.08 9.48
N ALA A 105 0.24 -1.32 8.83
CA ALA A 105 0.45 0.11 8.55
C ALA A 105 0.53 0.96 9.83
N SER A 106 -0.38 0.71 10.78
CA SER A 106 -0.41 1.41 12.08
C SER A 106 0.84 1.12 12.90
N MET A 107 1.29 -0.13 12.88
CA MET A 107 2.55 -0.54 13.52
C MET A 107 3.77 0.13 12.88
N PHE A 108 3.78 0.27 11.55
CA PHE A 108 4.83 0.98 10.84
C PHE A 108 4.92 2.45 11.27
N LEU A 109 3.80 3.16 11.33
CA LEU A 109 3.75 4.58 11.69
C LEU A 109 4.01 4.82 13.18
N SER A 110 3.32 4.09 14.06
CA SER A 110 3.38 4.32 15.52
C SER A 110 4.74 3.99 16.13
N LYS A 111 5.43 2.95 15.61
CA LYS A 111 6.79 2.60 16.08
C LYS A 111 7.83 3.65 15.68
N ARG A 112 7.67 4.29 14.52
CA ARG A 112 8.66 5.24 13.98
C ARG A 112 8.44 6.66 14.47
N TYR A 113 7.19 7.08 14.64
CA TYR A 113 6.83 8.44 14.99
C TYR A 113 6.16 8.48 16.37
N SER A 114 4.85 8.70 16.43
CA SER A 114 4.02 8.74 17.63
C SER A 114 2.79 7.87 17.44
N ILE A 115 2.09 7.51 18.51
CA ILE A 115 0.83 6.75 18.42
C ILE A 115 -0.23 7.55 17.65
N ALA A 116 -0.26 8.88 17.81
CA ALA A 116 -1.21 9.74 17.11
C ALA A 116 -1.08 9.73 15.58
N SER A 117 0.06 9.29 15.02
CA SER A 117 0.23 9.21 13.56
C SER A 117 -0.70 8.20 12.89
N ILE A 118 -1.22 7.21 13.62
CA ILE A 118 -2.18 6.24 13.08
C ILE A 118 -3.52 6.90 12.71
N LEU A 119 -3.86 8.03 13.33
CA LEU A 119 -5.10 8.77 13.02
C LEU A 119 -5.07 9.34 11.59
N LEU A 120 -3.88 9.55 11.03
CA LEU A 120 -3.70 9.96 9.64
C LEU A 120 -4.02 8.81 8.66
N LEU A 121 -4.25 7.58 9.13
CA LEU A 121 -4.78 6.52 8.29
C LEU A 121 -6.31 6.58 8.17
N ILE A 122 -7.00 7.42 8.96
CA ILE A 122 -8.44 7.69 8.81
C ILE A 122 -8.67 8.67 7.65
N ASN A 123 -8.22 8.26 6.47
CA ASN A 123 -8.41 8.97 5.22
C ASN A 123 -9.20 8.07 4.27
N PRO A 124 -10.24 8.58 3.59
CA PRO A 124 -11.08 7.79 2.70
C PRO A 124 -10.29 7.02 1.64
N LEU A 125 -9.18 7.57 1.15
CA LEU A 125 -8.30 6.92 0.19
C LEU A 125 -7.72 5.60 0.73
N TYR A 126 -7.28 5.59 1.99
CA TYR A 126 -6.72 4.40 2.62
C TYR A 126 -7.80 3.45 3.14
N VAL A 127 -8.90 3.99 3.68
CA VAL A 127 -10.05 3.20 4.13
C VAL A 127 -10.70 2.46 2.96
N ASP A 128 -10.91 3.14 1.83
CA ASP A 128 -11.36 2.51 0.58
C ASP A 128 -10.44 1.36 0.20
N PHE A 129 -9.13 1.61 0.16
CA PHE A 129 -8.15 0.62 -0.24
C PHE A 129 -8.22 -0.68 0.58
N VAL A 130 -8.29 -0.58 1.91
CA VAL A 130 -8.36 -1.77 2.77
C VAL A 130 -9.73 -2.45 2.78
N ALA A 131 -10.78 -1.77 2.32
CA ALA A 131 -12.15 -2.30 2.24
C ALA A 131 -12.51 -2.86 0.85
N SER A 132 -11.95 -2.29 -0.22
CA SER A 132 -12.30 -2.57 -1.63
C SER A 132 -11.25 -3.43 -2.33
N GLN A 133 -9.97 -3.13 -2.14
CA GLN A 133 -8.86 -3.74 -2.86
C GLN A 133 -8.18 -4.85 -2.04
N LEU A 134 -8.98 -5.82 -1.59
CA LEU A 134 -8.60 -6.84 -0.61
C LEU A 134 -7.30 -7.59 -0.97
N ARG A 135 -7.16 -8.02 -2.24
CA ARG A 135 -5.98 -8.77 -2.71
C ARG A 135 -4.69 -7.95 -2.59
N LEU A 136 -4.70 -6.71 -3.08
CA LEU A 136 -3.54 -5.82 -3.01
C LEU A 136 -3.28 -5.36 -1.55
N ALA A 137 -4.34 -5.08 -0.78
CA ALA A 137 -4.22 -4.76 0.64
C ALA A 137 -3.56 -5.89 1.43
N PHE A 138 -3.92 -7.14 1.13
CA PHE A 138 -3.30 -8.32 1.73
C PHE A 138 -1.82 -8.44 1.32
N ALA A 139 -1.50 -8.33 0.03
CA ALA A 139 -0.11 -8.35 -0.45
C ALA A 139 0.75 -7.27 0.22
N MET A 140 0.24 -6.03 0.33
CA MET A 140 0.96 -4.92 0.99
C MET A 140 1.15 -5.17 2.49
N SER A 141 0.20 -5.80 3.18
CA SER A 141 0.36 -6.16 4.59
C SER A 141 1.53 -7.13 4.80
N ILE A 142 1.69 -8.10 3.88
CA ILE A 142 2.82 -9.04 3.89
C ILE A 142 4.12 -8.33 3.55
N ILE A 143 4.12 -7.37 2.62
CA ILE A 143 5.29 -6.52 2.34
C ILE A 143 5.72 -5.74 3.60
N PHE A 144 4.78 -5.18 4.38
CA PHE A 144 5.10 -4.51 5.65
C PHE A 144 5.69 -5.46 6.68
N ILE A 145 5.22 -6.71 6.75
CA ILE A 145 5.79 -7.75 7.60
C ILE A 145 7.21 -8.09 7.14
N GLY A 146 7.43 -8.29 5.84
CA GLY A 146 8.75 -8.51 5.26
C GLY A 146 9.71 -7.35 5.57
N TYR A 147 9.25 -6.12 5.42
CA TYR A 147 9.99 -4.92 5.80
C TYR A 147 10.39 -4.91 7.28
N TYR A 148 9.50 -5.33 8.19
CA TYR A 148 9.81 -5.44 9.61
C TYR A 148 10.98 -6.41 9.87
N PHE A 149 10.97 -7.60 9.26
CA PHE A 149 12.05 -8.58 9.38
C PHE A 149 13.34 -8.11 8.72
N TYR A 150 13.25 -7.43 7.56
CA TYR A 150 14.40 -6.81 6.90
C TYR A 150 15.11 -5.80 7.82
N ARG A 151 14.36 -4.92 8.51
CA ARG A 151 14.93 -3.96 9.46
C ARG A 151 15.59 -4.61 10.68
N LYS A 152 15.22 -5.85 10.98
CA LYS A 152 15.85 -6.68 12.02
C LYS A 152 17.03 -7.52 11.49
N LYS A 153 17.41 -7.36 10.22
CA LYS A 153 18.42 -8.16 9.53
C LYS A 153 18.12 -9.66 9.56
N ASN A 154 16.83 -10.03 9.62
CA ASN A 154 16.40 -11.42 9.66
C ASN A 154 16.00 -11.89 8.26
N PHE A 155 16.74 -12.85 7.70
CA PHE A 155 16.55 -13.37 6.33
C PHE A 155 15.18 -13.98 6.03
N ILE A 156 14.33 -14.23 7.03
CA ILE A 156 12.92 -14.62 6.84
C ILE A 156 12.16 -13.60 5.95
N TYR A 157 12.62 -12.35 5.84
CA TYR A 157 12.00 -11.40 4.91
C TYR A 157 12.04 -11.87 3.45
N ILE A 158 13.03 -12.68 3.03
CA ILE A 158 13.18 -13.14 1.64
C ILE A 158 12.00 -14.02 1.22
N PRO A 159 11.72 -15.16 1.89
CA PRO A 159 10.57 -15.99 1.52
C PRO A 159 9.24 -15.26 1.69
N ILE A 160 9.12 -14.36 2.68
CA ILE A 160 7.92 -13.52 2.86
C ILE A 160 7.69 -12.64 1.63
N LEU A 161 8.69 -11.86 1.19
CA LEU A 161 8.56 -10.99 0.02
C LEU A 161 8.43 -11.79 -1.28
N ALA A 162 9.09 -12.94 -1.39
CA ALA A 162 8.97 -13.80 -2.57
C ALA A 162 7.55 -14.38 -2.73
N SER A 163 6.77 -14.48 -1.64
CA SER A 163 5.39 -14.97 -1.69
C SER A 163 4.38 -13.94 -2.21
N THR A 164 4.67 -12.64 -2.11
CA THR A 164 3.66 -11.60 -2.41
C THR A 164 3.27 -11.50 -3.89
N PRO A 165 4.16 -11.72 -4.88
CA PRO A 165 3.75 -11.78 -6.29
C PRO A 165 2.74 -12.89 -6.62
N PHE A 166 2.72 -13.97 -5.83
CA PHE A 166 1.71 -15.02 -5.98
C PHE A 166 0.36 -14.62 -5.42
N ILE A 167 0.29 -13.61 -4.57
CA ILE A 167 -0.97 -13.06 -4.06
C ILE A 167 -1.47 -11.96 -4.99
N HIS A 168 -0.56 -11.10 -5.44
CA HIS A 168 -0.90 -10.05 -6.38
C HIS A 168 0.30 -9.71 -7.26
N THR A 169 0.15 -9.82 -8.58
CA THR A 169 1.27 -9.70 -9.52
C THR A 169 1.98 -8.34 -9.41
N SER A 170 1.23 -7.26 -9.16
CA SER A 170 1.81 -5.91 -9.03
C SER A 170 2.67 -5.71 -7.77
N ALA A 171 2.67 -6.65 -6.82
CA ALA A 171 3.54 -6.63 -5.65
C ALA A 171 5.03 -6.52 -6.01
N VAL A 172 5.44 -7.04 -7.18
CA VAL A 172 6.80 -6.90 -7.71
C VAL A 172 7.21 -5.42 -7.84
N LEU A 173 6.31 -4.56 -8.33
CA LEU A 173 6.55 -3.13 -8.51
C LEU A 173 6.71 -2.43 -7.15
N PHE A 174 5.88 -2.77 -6.17
CA PHE A 174 5.99 -2.22 -4.82
C PHE A 174 7.28 -2.64 -4.12
N ILE A 175 7.68 -3.91 -4.24
CA ILE A 175 8.97 -4.40 -3.74
C ILE A 175 10.12 -3.64 -4.41
N PHE A 176 10.05 -3.44 -5.72
CA PHE A 176 11.05 -2.68 -6.47
C PHE A 176 11.17 -1.23 -5.98
N ILE A 177 10.07 -0.49 -5.89
CA ILE A 177 10.05 0.91 -5.42
C ILE A 177 10.60 1.03 -4.01
N ILE A 178 10.15 0.17 -3.09
CA ILE A 178 10.58 0.18 -1.68
C ILE A 178 12.06 -0.21 -1.60
N GLY A 179 12.47 -1.25 -2.32
CA GLY A 179 13.84 -1.76 -2.35
C GLY A 179 14.84 -0.72 -2.85
N VAL A 180 14.56 -0.10 -4.00
CA VAL A 180 15.40 0.97 -4.56
C VAL A 180 15.48 2.14 -3.58
N SER A 181 14.35 2.60 -3.04
CA SER A 181 14.31 3.70 -2.06
C SER A 181 15.12 3.40 -0.80
N LEU A 182 15.08 2.16 -0.31
CA LEU A 182 15.90 1.72 0.83
C LEU A 182 17.38 1.72 0.48
N VAL A 183 17.76 1.20 -0.69
CA VAL A 183 19.16 1.17 -1.14
C VAL A 183 19.70 2.58 -1.28
N ILE A 184 19.06 3.44 -2.08
CA ILE A 184 19.57 4.80 -2.36
C ILE A 184 19.63 5.67 -1.11
N SER A 185 18.69 5.50 -0.16
CA SER A 185 18.69 6.27 1.08
C SER A 185 19.94 6.01 1.94
N ASN A 186 20.54 4.82 1.82
CA ASN A 186 21.72 4.43 2.59
C ASN A 186 23.05 4.74 1.90
N ILE A 187 23.04 5.10 0.61
CA ILE A 187 24.27 5.43 -0.13
C ILE A 187 24.70 6.86 0.22
N LYS A 188 25.74 7.00 1.07
CA LYS A 188 26.22 8.31 1.53
C LYS A 188 26.97 9.13 0.47
N SER A 189 27.53 8.47 -0.55
CA SER A 189 28.31 9.12 -1.60
C SER A 189 27.45 9.89 -2.61
N ILE A 190 26.16 9.59 -2.69
CA ILE A 190 25.24 10.22 -3.63
C ILE A 190 24.58 11.44 -2.96
N PRO A 191 24.61 12.64 -3.55
CA PRO A 191 23.90 13.80 -3.04
C PRO A 191 22.38 13.58 -2.94
N ALA A 192 21.73 14.22 -1.96
CA ALA A 192 20.28 14.10 -1.74
C ALA A 192 19.44 14.45 -2.98
N GLN A 193 19.89 15.42 -3.78
CA GLN A 193 19.25 15.83 -5.03
C GLN A 193 19.25 14.71 -6.06
N ILE A 194 20.38 14.03 -6.23
CA ILE A 194 20.50 12.92 -7.18
C ILE A 194 19.62 11.75 -6.71
N LYS A 195 19.55 11.46 -5.40
CA LYS A 195 18.63 10.46 -4.85
C LYS A 195 17.16 10.80 -5.16
N THR A 196 16.79 12.08 -5.08
CA THR A 196 15.45 12.56 -5.45
C THR A 196 15.17 12.35 -6.93
N VAL A 197 16.11 12.71 -7.82
CA VAL A 197 15.98 12.48 -9.27
C VAL A 197 15.84 10.99 -9.58
N ILE A 198 16.66 10.12 -8.98
CA ILE A 198 16.55 8.66 -9.14
C ILE A 198 15.15 8.19 -8.71
N SER A 199 14.65 8.66 -7.56
CA SER A 199 13.32 8.29 -7.07
C SER A 199 12.20 8.72 -8.02
N MET A 200 12.31 9.92 -8.58
CA MET A 200 11.37 10.44 -9.58
C MET A 200 11.40 9.59 -10.86
N LEU A 201 12.59 9.28 -11.37
CA LEU A 201 12.77 8.44 -12.56
C LEU A 201 12.22 7.02 -12.34
N VAL A 202 12.43 6.43 -11.16
CA VAL A 202 11.82 5.14 -10.78
C VAL A 202 10.30 5.22 -10.88
N GLY A 203 9.69 6.30 -10.35
CA GLY A 203 8.26 6.51 -10.46
C GLY A 203 7.78 6.65 -11.91
N PHE A 204 8.48 7.42 -12.73
CA PHE A 204 8.15 7.57 -14.16
C PHE A 204 8.29 6.27 -14.95
N ILE A 205 9.32 5.46 -14.69
CA ILE A 205 9.48 4.14 -15.32
C ILE A 205 8.30 3.24 -14.94
N VAL A 206 7.93 3.19 -13.67
CA VAL A 206 6.79 2.38 -13.23
C VAL A 206 5.48 2.88 -13.83
N ALA A 207 5.25 4.19 -13.90
CA ALA A 207 4.08 4.75 -14.57
C ALA A 207 4.05 4.42 -16.07
N ALA A 208 5.17 4.53 -16.78
CA ALA A 208 5.25 4.13 -18.19
C ALA A 208 4.91 2.65 -18.39
N VAL A 209 5.41 1.77 -17.51
CA VAL A 209 5.14 0.33 -17.53
C VAL A 209 3.68 0.01 -17.22
N THR A 210 3.06 0.77 -16.31
CA THR A 210 1.70 0.49 -15.80
C THR A 210 0.60 1.31 -16.48
N GLY A 211 0.96 2.29 -17.29
CA GLY A 211 0.07 3.06 -18.16
C GLY A 211 0.19 2.58 -19.61
N PRO A 212 0.89 3.32 -20.48
CA PRO A 212 0.89 3.08 -21.94
C PRO A 212 1.46 1.72 -22.36
N LEU A 213 2.50 1.23 -21.67
CA LEU A 213 3.15 -0.03 -22.07
C LEU A 213 2.42 -1.25 -21.52
N MET A 214 1.49 -1.07 -20.58
CA MET A 214 0.82 -2.18 -19.91
C MET A 214 0.06 -3.04 -20.92
N ALA A 215 -0.71 -2.44 -21.82
CA ALA A 215 -1.44 -3.18 -22.85
C ALA A 215 -0.48 -4.04 -23.69
N SER A 216 0.60 -3.46 -24.20
CA SER A 216 1.60 -4.19 -24.99
C SER A 216 2.28 -5.33 -24.22
N ILE A 217 2.58 -5.13 -22.93
CA ILE A 217 3.17 -6.17 -22.08
C ILE A 217 2.15 -7.30 -21.87
N LEU A 218 0.91 -6.97 -21.53
CA LEU A 218 -0.15 -7.94 -21.26
C LEU A 218 -0.55 -8.72 -22.52
N THR A 219 -0.63 -8.08 -23.68
CA THR A 219 -0.88 -8.75 -24.97
C THR A 219 0.22 -9.78 -25.27
N ASN A 220 1.49 -9.44 -25.05
CA ASN A 220 2.61 -10.37 -25.26
C ASN A 220 2.65 -11.51 -24.23
N LEU A 221 2.03 -11.33 -23.07
CA LEU A 221 1.89 -12.35 -22.03
C LEU A 221 0.59 -13.15 -22.15
N GLU A 222 -0.19 -12.92 -23.20
CA GLU A 222 -1.54 -13.48 -23.39
C GLU A 222 -2.45 -13.29 -22.15
N ASP A 223 -2.24 -12.18 -21.44
CA ASP A 223 -3.00 -11.85 -20.24
C ASP A 223 -4.32 -11.16 -20.64
N ARG A 224 -5.43 -11.73 -20.18
CA ARG A 224 -6.81 -11.23 -20.36
C ARG A 224 -7.04 -9.78 -19.92
N ARG A 225 -6.09 -9.18 -19.18
CA ARG A 225 -6.17 -7.79 -18.69
C ARG A 225 -5.76 -6.74 -19.74
N ALA A 226 -5.39 -7.15 -20.96
CA ALA A 226 -4.94 -6.23 -22.02
C ALA A 226 -6.02 -5.29 -22.57
N GLU A 227 -7.32 -5.59 -22.38
CA GLU A 227 -8.43 -4.90 -23.07
C GLU A 227 -9.11 -3.77 -22.26
N TYR A 228 -8.65 -3.46 -21.05
CA TYR A 228 -9.30 -2.45 -20.23
C TYR A 228 -9.09 -1.02 -20.76
N SER A 229 -10.18 -0.30 -21.01
CA SER A 229 -10.18 1.13 -21.37
C SER A 229 -10.03 2.03 -20.14
N ASP A 230 -9.40 3.21 -20.34
CA ASP A 230 -9.11 4.31 -19.39
C ASP A 230 -9.26 4.02 -17.88
N MET A 231 -8.12 4.04 -17.19
CA MET A 231 -7.99 3.67 -15.78
C MET A 231 -7.70 4.87 -14.87
N SER A 232 -7.84 6.07 -15.42
CA SER A 232 -7.48 7.31 -14.75
C SER A 232 -8.39 7.62 -13.55
N SER A 233 -7.81 8.27 -12.54
CA SER A 233 -8.58 8.82 -11.42
C SER A 233 -8.94 10.27 -11.71
N PRO A 234 -10.13 10.76 -11.29
CA PRO A 234 -10.54 12.13 -11.56
C PRO A 234 -9.50 13.16 -11.09
N LEU A 235 -9.20 14.15 -11.94
CA LEU A 235 -8.16 15.16 -11.67
C LEU A 235 -8.39 15.90 -10.34
N LEU A 236 -9.65 16.25 -10.03
CA LEU A 236 -10.01 16.92 -8.77
C LEU A 236 -9.63 16.09 -7.54
N TYR A 237 -9.69 14.77 -7.62
CA TYR A 237 -9.28 13.89 -6.53
C TYR A 237 -7.75 13.86 -6.37
N MET A 238 -7.01 14.02 -7.46
CA MET A 238 -5.55 13.92 -7.51
C MET A 238 -4.83 15.25 -7.26
N ILE A 239 -5.49 16.41 -7.45
CA ILE A 239 -4.83 17.73 -7.42
C ILE A 239 -4.08 18.00 -6.11
N PHE A 240 -4.64 17.59 -4.97
CA PHE A 240 -3.96 17.70 -3.68
C PHE A 240 -2.62 16.97 -3.69
N TRP A 241 -2.61 15.74 -4.19
CA TRP A 241 -1.41 14.91 -4.29
C TRP A 241 -0.40 15.44 -5.31
N LEU A 242 -0.86 16.07 -6.39
CA LEU A 242 0.02 16.76 -7.34
C LEU A 242 0.70 17.98 -6.72
N VAL A 243 0.00 18.74 -5.89
CA VAL A 243 0.61 19.86 -5.14
C VAL A 243 1.63 19.34 -4.14
N ILE A 244 1.30 18.28 -3.39
CA ILE A 244 2.23 17.62 -2.47
C ILE A 244 3.46 17.07 -3.21
N TYR A 245 3.26 16.49 -4.39
CA TYR A 245 4.33 16.00 -5.25
C TYR A 245 5.32 17.11 -5.59
N LEU A 246 4.83 18.21 -6.17
CA LEU A 246 5.67 19.35 -6.54
C LEU A 246 6.40 19.89 -5.32
N TYR A 247 5.71 20.07 -4.20
CA TYR A 247 6.33 20.52 -2.95
C TYR A 247 7.49 19.61 -2.50
N LEU A 248 7.27 18.29 -2.44
CA LEU A 248 8.30 17.33 -2.04
C LEU A 248 9.45 17.30 -3.06
N LEU A 249 9.15 17.38 -4.35
CA LEU A 249 10.15 17.42 -5.41
C LEU A 249 11.06 18.65 -5.28
N PHE A 250 10.48 19.85 -5.13
CA PHE A 250 11.24 21.07 -4.86
C PHE A 250 12.10 20.92 -3.61
N LYS A 251 11.52 20.41 -2.51
CA LYS A 251 12.28 20.17 -1.27
C LYS A 251 13.46 19.22 -1.50
N GLY A 252 13.27 18.14 -2.26
CA GLY A 252 14.31 17.15 -2.56
C GLY A 252 15.39 17.62 -3.53
N LEU A 253 15.07 18.56 -4.43
CA LEU A 253 16.03 19.13 -5.39
C LEU A 253 16.84 20.29 -4.81
N PHE A 254 16.29 21.07 -3.87
CA PHE A 254 16.94 22.26 -3.34
C PHE A 254 17.55 22.08 -1.95
N GLU A 255 17.03 21.17 -1.12
CA GLU A 255 17.64 20.89 0.19
C GLU A 255 18.76 19.84 0.09
N LYS A 256 19.95 20.18 0.57
CA LYS A 256 21.13 19.28 0.55
C LYS A 256 21.09 18.18 1.62
N GLN A 257 20.14 18.24 2.55
CA GLN A 257 20.07 17.32 3.68
C GLN A 257 19.55 15.95 3.25
N ASP A 258 20.21 14.88 3.69
CA ASP A 258 19.73 13.52 3.47
C ASP A 258 18.33 13.33 4.05
N LYS A 259 17.50 12.60 3.30
CA LYS A 259 16.13 12.26 3.66
C LYS A 259 16.01 10.79 4.03
N GLN A 260 14.99 10.47 4.80
CA GLN A 260 14.68 9.08 5.12
C GLN A 260 14.10 8.38 3.89
N PHE A 261 14.18 7.05 3.86
CA PHE A 261 13.67 6.25 2.75
C PHE A 261 12.18 6.49 2.42
N SER A 262 11.36 6.88 3.40
CA SER A 262 9.94 7.17 3.20
C SER A 262 9.71 8.37 2.28
N PHE A 263 10.60 9.38 2.34
CA PHE A 263 10.59 10.50 1.42
C PHE A 263 10.81 10.05 -0.03
N TYR A 264 11.80 9.19 -0.27
CA TYR A 264 12.11 8.68 -1.61
C TYR A 264 10.98 7.79 -2.15
N ILE A 265 10.36 6.95 -1.32
CA ILE A 265 9.16 6.19 -1.70
C ILE A 265 8.03 7.15 -2.08
N ALA A 266 7.77 8.19 -1.28
CA ALA A 266 6.71 9.15 -1.55
C ALA A 266 6.95 9.89 -2.87
N ILE A 267 8.19 10.29 -3.18
CA ILE A 267 8.55 10.86 -4.49
C ILE A 267 8.22 9.87 -5.61
N SER A 268 8.67 8.61 -5.54
CA SER A 268 8.39 7.63 -6.60
C SER A 268 6.89 7.41 -6.81
N ILE A 269 6.12 7.25 -5.74
CA ILE A 269 4.67 7.02 -5.82
C ILE A 269 3.93 8.25 -6.36
N LEU A 270 4.32 9.45 -5.92
CA LEU A 270 3.70 10.68 -6.40
C LEU A 270 4.13 11.04 -7.84
N SER A 271 5.32 10.62 -8.27
CA SER A 271 5.73 10.67 -9.68
C SER A 271 4.89 9.73 -10.54
N ILE A 272 4.53 8.54 -10.05
CA ILE A 272 3.58 7.65 -10.73
C ILE A 272 2.23 8.36 -10.91
N VAL A 273 1.70 8.92 -9.81
CA VAL A 273 0.45 9.69 -9.82
C VAL A 273 0.51 10.84 -10.82
N PHE A 274 1.59 11.62 -10.82
CA PHE A 274 1.76 12.75 -11.72
C PHE A 274 1.72 12.31 -13.19
N LEU A 275 2.52 11.30 -13.56
CA LEU A 275 2.60 10.85 -14.94
C LEU A 275 1.32 10.13 -15.39
N ASN A 276 0.73 9.27 -14.55
CA ASN A 276 -0.50 8.56 -14.88
C ASN A 276 -1.73 9.49 -14.98
N THR A 277 -1.71 10.66 -14.32
CA THR A 277 -2.74 11.69 -14.54
C THR A 277 -2.68 12.28 -15.96
N ILE A 278 -1.50 12.28 -16.60
CA ILE A 278 -1.30 12.74 -17.98
C ILE A 278 -1.54 11.61 -18.99
N MET A 279 -1.14 10.38 -18.64
CA MET A 279 -1.16 9.21 -19.53
C MET A 279 -2.37 8.28 -19.35
N SER A 280 -3.37 8.70 -18.56
CA SER A 280 -4.58 7.92 -18.23
C SER A 280 -4.34 6.55 -17.55
N GLY A 281 -3.32 6.44 -16.71
CA GLY A 281 -2.98 5.21 -15.97
C GLY A 281 -3.61 5.11 -14.57
N TYR A 282 -3.46 3.96 -13.91
CA TYR A 282 -3.90 3.78 -12.51
C TYR A 282 -3.07 4.65 -11.55
N SER A 283 -3.63 5.74 -11.03
CA SER A 283 -2.93 6.63 -10.09
C SER A 283 -3.26 6.36 -8.61
N SER A 284 -4.56 6.24 -8.29
CA SER A 284 -5.04 6.14 -6.91
C SER A 284 -4.64 4.84 -6.19
N ARG A 285 -4.57 3.71 -6.90
CA ARG A 285 -4.20 2.40 -6.34
C ARG A 285 -2.77 2.39 -5.78
N PHE A 286 -1.80 2.94 -6.51
CA PHE A 286 -0.40 3.04 -6.04
C PHE A 286 -0.28 3.95 -4.82
N LEU A 287 -0.95 5.10 -4.87
CA LEU A 287 -0.98 6.05 -3.77
C LEU A 287 -1.59 5.44 -2.51
N ALA A 288 -2.69 4.69 -2.63
CA ALA A 288 -3.37 4.07 -1.50
C ALA A 288 -2.59 2.91 -0.90
N ALA A 289 -2.01 2.05 -1.75
CA ALA A 289 -1.16 0.95 -1.31
C ALA A 289 0.07 1.43 -0.52
N CYS A 290 0.71 2.52 -0.98
CA CYS A 290 1.87 3.12 -0.33
C CYS A 290 1.53 4.28 0.62
N PHE A 291 0.25 4.48 0.95
CA PHE A 291 -0.21 5.60 1.76
C PHE A 291 0.54 5.75 3.09
N PRO A 292 0.83 4.67 3.85
CA PRO A 292 1.60 4.80 5.09
C PRO A 292 3.00 5.38 4.87
N PHE A 293 3.65 5.11 3.73
CA PHE A 293 4.95 5.70 3.39
C PHE A 293 4.83 7.18 3.01
N VAL A 294 3.76 7.57 2.31
CA VAL A 294 3.49 8.97 1.96
C VAL A 294 3.21 9.78 3.23
N ILE A 295 2.37 9.28 4.13
CA ILE A 295 2.12 9.89 5.44
C ILE A 295 3.41 10.00 6.26
N ALA A 296 4.23 8.94 6.26
CA ALA A 296 5.55 8.97 6.91
C ALA A 296 6.44 10.11 6.37
N ALA A 297 6.48 10.30 5.05
CA ALA A 297 7.22 11.40 4.43
C ALA A 297 6.69 12.78 4.87
N LEU A 298 5.36 12.95 4.97
CA LEU A 298 4.75 14.20 5.45
C LEU A 298 5.08 14.49 6.92
N ILE A 299 5.08 13.47 7.78
CA ILE A 299 5.44 13.61 9.21
C ILE A 299 6.91 14.04 9.37
N GLU A 300 7.80 13.55 8.52
CA GLU A 300 9.24 13.79 8.55
C GLU A 300 9.64 15.20 8.11
N ILE A 301 8.73 15.95 7.49
CA ILE A 301 8.96 17.36 7.16
C ILE A 301 9.19 18.15 8.46
N LYS A 302 10.26 18.93 8.46
CA LYS A 302 10.62 19.85 9.54
C LYS A 302 10.31 21.28 9.09
N GLY A 303 10.08 22.18 10.04
CA GLY A 303 9.88 23.60 9.78
C GLY A 303 8.43 24.07 9.93
N LYS A 304 8.21 25.35 9.62
CA LYS A 304 6.91 26.04 9.76
C LYS A 304 5.88 25.54 8.73
N GLU A 305 6.36 25.10 7.57
CA GLU A 305 5.56 24.50 6.51
C GLU A 305 4.78 23.25 6.96
N LYS A 306 5.25 22.56 8.01
CA LYS A 306 4.65 21.32 8.49
C LYS A 306 3.20 21.57 8.89
N SER A 307 2.95 22.60 9.68
CA SER A 307 1.59 22.91 10.15
C SER A 307 0.65 23.21 8.99
N ILE A 308 1.12 23.91 7.95
CA ILE A 308 0.34 24.22 6.75
C ILE A 308 0.00 22.94 5.99
N LEU A 309 0.96 22.04 5.80
CA LEU A 309 0.75 20.76 5.11
C LEU A 309 -0.20 19.83 5.88
N PHE A 310 -0.11 19.81 7.20
CA PHE A 310 -1.05 19.03 8.03
C PHE A 310 -2.46 19.63 7.99
N LEU A 311 -2.59 20.96 8.02
CA LEU A 311 -3.87 21.62 7.89
C LEU A 311 -4.51 21.36 6.53
N SER A 312 -3.75 21.46 5.44
CA SER A 312 -4.25 21.17 4.09
C SER A 312 -4.62 19.70 3.93
N TYR A 313 -3.84 18.78 4.51
CA TYR A 313 -4.18 17.36 4.56
C TYR A 313 -5.48 17.08 5.33
N ILE A 314 -5.69 17.73 6.48
CA ILE A 314 -6.93 17.58 7.26
C ILE A 314 -8.13 18.14 6.47
N ALA A 315 -7.98 19.30 5.85
CA ALA A 315 -9.02 19.89 5.01
C ALA A 315 -9.38 18.97 3.83
N TYR A 316 -8.37 18.46 3.10
CA TYR A 316 -8.56 17.49 2.03
C TYR A 316 -9.25 16.22 2.51
N THR A 317 -8.80 15.65 3.63
CA THR A 317 -9.39 14.44 4.22
C THR A 317 -10.84 14.65 4.62
N THR A 318 -11.16 15.81 5.19
CA THR A 318 -12.54 16.17 5.58
C THR A 318 -13.43 16.32 4.36
N MET A 319 -12.95 16.97 3.30
CA MET A 319 -13.67 17.05 2.03
C MET A 319 -13.91 15.67 1.43
N LEU A 320 -12.92 14.78 1.44
CA LEU A 320 -13.10 13.41 0.95
C LEU A 320 -14.15 12.66 1.78
N TRP A 321 -14.16 12.81 3.11
CA TRP A 321 -15.18 12.18 3.95
C TRP A 321 -16.57 12.74 3.64
N PHE A 322 -16.70 14.04 3.39
CA PHE A 322 -17.95 14.63 2.95
C PHE A 322 -18.45 13.96 1.67
N PHE A 323 -17.62 13.90 0.62
CA PHE A 323 -17.96 13.22 -0.64
C PHE A 323 -18.20 11.71 -0.51
N TRP A 324 -17.65 11.09 0.53
CA TRP A 324 -17.84 9.67 0.79
C TRP A 324 -19.23 9.34 1.32
N PHE A 325 -19.75 10.22 2.18
CA PHE A 325 -21.04 10.06 2.86
C PHE A 325 -22.21 10.64 2.05
N THR A 326 -21.97 11.58 1.13
CA THR A 326 -22.97 12.16 0.23
C THR A 326 -23.03 11.45 -1.10
#